data_AF-A0A975Y5Y8-F1
#
_entry.id   AF-A0A975Y5Y8-F1
#
_cell.length_a   1.000
_cell.length_b   1.000
_cell.length_c   1.000
_cell.angle_alpha   90.00
_cell.angle_beta   90.00
_cell.angle_gamma   90.00
#
_symmetry.space_group_name_H-M   'P 1'
#
loop_
_entity.id
_entity.type
_entity.pdbx_description
1 polymer ?
#
loop_
_entity_poly.entity_id
_entity_poly.type
_entity_poly.pdbx_seq_one_letter_code
_entity_poly.pdbx_strand_id
1 'polypeptide(L)'
;MPINNLEKVDFSEQELIILYNYIPRLIEKTAILVNLSPNYYTNGTQETLLTEDNRGNYWIIATDNDIYWLFPITKLNGKINPRVNEAFNLLFQHHNYEDSDKREFILKKPAQVHPPRKAEGWILAEQGLIEFGNLPLLPIELSNGKVHNSPVAQEVIKKNVISSISRDEFTDYTNKTDVEINDLKLQIKKLIEEREKFKTEIQAIENKYSELENRIKSPVQEVTQSSHIVENNHQEITSNQQQAVNTANSLNLNPDELRIVETYNSNPVVISQQAKQVSETSSSIQNRSQGINEAVVLERQAQGLYWLFGRDTLYLMPKRGFGFSRSTIDTFRALFQIRGSKVTSKFKLLKPAKVVMIGSSQTWQLTEKGIIEFE
;
A
#
# COMPACT_ATOMS: atom_id res chain seq x y z
N MET A 1 19.01 29.56 -26.25
CA MET A 1 17.80 30.40 -26.34
C MET A 1 17.70 31.25 -25.08
N PRO A 2 17.33 32.54 -25.15
CA PRO A 2 17.20 33.36 -23.95
C PRO A 2 16.02 32.89 -23.09
N ILE A 3 16.19 32.90 -21.76
CA ILE A 3 15.24 32.48 -20.70
C ILE A 3 14.08 33.49 -20.56
N ASN A 4 13.48 33.93 -21.68
CA ASN A 4 12.65 35.14 -21.73
C ASN A 4 11.13 34.89 -21.78
N ASN A 5 10.66 33.65 -21.61
CA ASN A 5 9.22 33.34 -21.62
C ASN A 5 8.80 32.46 -20.44
N LEU A 6 9.34 32.76 -19.25
CA LEU A 6 8.93 32.10 -18.03
C LEU A 6 7.64 32.72 -17.50
N GLU A 7 6.61 31.90 -17.33
CA GLU A 7 5.38 32.29 -16.64
C GLU A 7 5.72 32.47 -15.14
N LYS A 8 5.73 33.73 -14.69
CA LYS A 8 6.04 34.08 -13.31
C LYS A 8 4.79 34.09 -12.46
N VAL A 9 4.95 33.78 -11.18
CA VAL A 9 3.86 33.75 -10.21
C VAL A 9 4.02 34.80 -9.12
N ASP A 10 2.91 35.40 -8.71
CA ASP A 10 2.81 36.33 -7.58
C ASP A 10 2.51 35.56 -6.28
N PHE A 11 3.43 34.69 -5.88
CA PHE A 11 3.34 33.94 -4.62
C PHE A 11 4.56 34.19 -3.75
N SER A 12 4.32 34.36 -2.46
CA SER A 12 5.37 34.30 -1.44
C SER A 12 5.93 32.88 -1.30
N GLU A 13 7.12 32.77 -0.70
CA GLU A 13 7.74 31.47 -0.39
C GLU A 13 6.80 30.58 0.44
N GLN A 14 6.14 31.15 1.46
CA GLN A 14 5.22 30.43 2.33
C GLN A 14 3.98 29.93 1.58
N GLU A 15 3.41 30.75 0.68
CA GLU A 15 2.29 30.33 -0.17
C GLU A 15 2.70 29.19 -1.09
N LEU A 16 3.87 29.27 -1.72
CA LEU A 16 4.40 28.18 -2.55
C LEU A 16 4.63 26.89 -1.75
N ILE A 17 5.12 26.98 -0.50
CA ILE A 17 5.27 25.82 0.39
C ILE A 17 3.90 25.19 0.68
N ILE A 18 2.90 26.00 1.01
CA ILE A 18 1.54 25.50 1.29
C ILE A 18 0.94 24.85 0.05
N LEU A 19 0.99 25.54 -1.10
CA LEU A 19 0.50 25.03 -2.37
C LEU A 19 1.20 23.73 -2.76
N TYR A 20 2.53 23.67 -2.64
CA TYR A 20 3.30 22.47 -2.94
C TYR A 20 2.88 21.26 -2.09
N ASN A 21 2.76 21.45 -0.77
CA ASN A 21 2.50 20.33 0.14
C ASN A 21 1.02 19.88 0.14
N TYR A 22 0.08 20.78 -0.12
CA TYR A 22 -1.35 20.47 -0.04
C TYR A 22 -2.03 20.35 -1.41
N ILE A 23 -1.68 21.20 -2.39
CA ILE A 23 -2.35 21.26 -3.70
C ILE A 23 -1.34 21.51 -4.84
N PRO A 24 -0.34 20.62 -5.02
CA PRO A 24 0.77 20.84 -5.94
C PRO A 24 0.35 21.03 -7.41
N ARG A 25 -0.82 20.49 -7.79
CA ARG A 25 -1.35 20.62 -9.15
C ARG A 25 -1.64 22.07 -9.56
N LEU A 26 -1.85 22.98 -8.61
CA LEU A 26 -2.09 24.39 -8.90
C LEU A 26 -0.83 25.09 -9.42
N ILE A 27 0.34 24.67 -8.94
CA ILE A 27 1.63 25.26 -9.33
C ILE A 27 2.40 24.38 -10.33
N GLU A 28 1.90 23.18 -10.64
CA GLU A 28 2.50 22.26 -11.61
C GLU A 28 2.49 22.83 -13.04
N LYS A 29 1.46 23.61 -13.41
CA LYS A 29 1.34 24.19 -14.76
C LYS A 29 2.37 25.30 -15.03
N THR A 30 2.74 26.03 -13.98
CA THR A 30 3.71 27.13 -14.02
C THR A 30 5.14 26.65 -13.74
N ALA A 31 5.32 25.35 -13.48
CA ALA A 31 6.61 24.77 -13.13
C ALA A 31 7.41 24.35 -14.37
N ILE A 32 8.71 24.61 -14.33
CA ILE A 32 9.67 24.14 -15.33
C ILE A 32 10.27 22.83 -14.83
N LEU A 33 10.22 21.80 -15.66
CA LEU A 33 10.84 20.52 -15.35
C LEU A 33 12.35 20.61 -15.56
N VAL A 34 13.12 20.32 -14.52
CA VAL A 34 14.58 20.33 -14.57
C VAL A 34 15.20 19.10 -13.93
N ASN A 35 16.44 18.84 -14.30
CA ASN A 35 17.25 17.78 -13.74
C ASN A 35 18.68 18.27 -13.50
N LEU A 36 19.44 17.54 -12.68
CA LEU A 36 20.87 17.79 -12.51
C LEU A 36 21.59 17.48 -13.82
N SER A 37 22.41 18.43 -14.29
CA SER A 37 23.25 18.23 -15.47
C SER A 37 24.28 17.13 -15.19
N PRO A 38 24.51 16.16 -16.10
CA PRO A 38 25.45 15.04 -15.89
C PRO A 38 26.89 15.42 -15.57
N ASN A 39 27.29 16.67 -15.85
CA ASN A 39 28.67 17.18 -15.69
C ASN A 39 28.92 17.86 -14.34
N TYR A 40 28.03 17.70 -13.35
CA TYR A 40 28.16 18.24 -11.98
C TYR A 40 29.44 17.84 -11.22
N TYR A 41 30.26 16.92 -11.75
CA TYR A 41 31.53 16.47 -11.16
C TYR A 41 32.81 16.82 -11.94
N THR A 42 32.75 17.49 -13.10
CA THR A 42 33.96 17.78 -13.87
C THR A 42 34.46 19.21 -13.67
N ASN A 43 35.58 19.30 -12.95
CA ASN A 43 36.50 20.45 -12.81
C ASN A 43 36.19 21.47 -11.71
N GLY A 44 36.60 21.16 -10.48
CA GLY A 44 37.27 22.10 -9.55
C GLY A 44 36.50 23.32 -9.00
N THR A 45 35.36 23.67 -9.59
CA THR A 45 34.43 24.71 -9.17
C THR A 45 33.04 24.06 -9.16
N GLN A 46 32.67 23.51 -8.00
CA GLN A 46 31.47 22.70 -7.79
C GLN A 46 30.19 23.57 -7.79
N GLU A 47 29.78 24.05 -8.95
CA GLU A 47 28.45 24.66 -9.10
C GLU A 47 27.44 23.57 -9.48
N THR A 48 26.41 23.39 -8.65
CA THR A 48 25.35 22.41 -8.90
C THR A 48 24.42 22.97 -9.98
N LEU A 49 24.62 22.53 -11.22
CA LEU A 49 23.88 23.00 -12.40
C LEU A 49 22.65 22.13 -12.69
N LEU A 50 21.50 22.78 -12.85
CA LEU A 50 20.25 22.20 -13.30
C LEU A 50 19.93 22.66 -14.72
N THR A 51 19.46 21.75 -15.56
CA THR A 51 19.06 22.02 -16.94
C THR A 51 17.63 21.56 -17.17
N GLU A 52 16.93 22.24 -18.08
CA GLU A 52 15.58 21.85 -18.47
C GLU A 52 15.56 20.43 -19.06
N ASP A 53 14.64 19.61 -18.58
CA ASP A 53 14.49 18.22 -18.96
C ASP A 53 12.99 17.88 -18.92
N ASN A 54 12.45 17.39 -20.04
CA ASN A 54 11.05 16.97 -20.15
C ASN A 54 10.70 15.76 -19.26
N ARG A 55 11.71 15.08 -18.70
CA ARG A 55 11.58 14.05 -17.67
C ARG A 55 12.27 14.46 -16.37
N GLY A 56 12.42 15.76 -16.15
CA GLY A 56 13.05 16.32 -14.96
C GLY A 56 12.45 15.77 -13.67
N ASN A 57 13.28 15.69 -12.64
CA ASN A 57 12.89 15.22 -11.30
C ASN A 57 12.50 16.38 -10.38
N TYR A 58 12.73 17.62 -10.81
CA TYR A 58 12.51 18.81 -10.02
C TYR A 58 11.70 19.84 -10.81
N TRP A 59 11.03 20.72 -10.07
CA TRP A 59 10.27 21.86 -10.57
C TRP A 59 11.00 23.15 -10.20
N ILE A 60 11.23 24.02 -11.16
CA ILE A 60 11.56 25.42 -10.90
C ILE A 60 10.31 26.27 -11.09
N ILE A 61 10.01 27.10 -10.10
CA ILE A 61 8.96 28.10 -10.16
C ILE A 61 9.61 29.47 -10.00
N ALA A 62 9.37 30.34 -10.97
CA ALA A 62 9.86 31.72 -10.94
C ALA A 62 8.80 32.65 -10.37
N THR A 63 9.20 33.51 -9.45
CA THR A 63 8.33 34.55 -8.89
C THR A 63 8.54 35.88 -9.60
N ASP A 64 7.60 36.82 -9.44
CA ASP A 64 7.67 38.16 -10.03
C ASP A 64 8.92 38.96 -9.61
N ASN A 65 9.48 38.64 -8.44
CA ASN A 65 10.70 39.25 -7.91
C ASN A 65 12.00 38.65 -8.49
N ASP A 66 11.93 37.91 -9.60
CA ASP A 66 13.08 37.19 -10.21
C ASP A 66 13.76 36.19 -9.27
N ILE A 67 13.01 35.65 -8.30
CA ILE A 67 13.45 34.57 -7.43
C ILE A 67 12.98 33.25 -8.01
N TYR A 68 13.89 32.28 -8.12
CA TYR A 68 13.62 30.95 -8.65
C TYR A 68 13.70 29.93 -7.52
N TRP A 69 12.57 29.28 -7.26
CA TRP A 69 12.42 28.28 -6.23
C TRP A 69 12.39 26.89 -6.85
N LEU A 70 13.17 25.98 -6.27
CA LEU A 70 13.33 24.61 -6.71
C LEU A 70 12.60 23.67 -5.73
N PHE A 71 11.75 22.83 -6.29
CA PHE A 71 10.93 21.85 -5.58
C PHE A 71 11.20 20.45 -6.14
N PRO A 72 11.18 19.39 -5.32
CA PRO A 72 11.12 18.04 -5.88
C PRO A 72 9.74 17.80 -6.51
N ILE A 73 9.65 17.03 -7.59
CA ILE A 73 8.34 16.67 -8.13
C ILE A 73 7.57 15.83 -7.12
N THR A 74 6.28 16.08 -6.94
CA THR A 74 5.44 15.37 -5.96
C THR A 74 5.30 13.87 -6.22
N LYS A 75 5.51 13.43 -7.47
CA LYS A 75 5.63 12.00 -7.85
C LYS A 75 6.86 11.31 -7.25
N LEU A 76 7.82 12.08 -6.73
CA LEU A 76 8.95 11.57 -5.94
C LEU A 76 8.57 11.29 -4.49
N ASN A 77 7.45 11.81 -3.98
CA ASN A 77 6.96 11.50 -2.63
C ASN A 77 6.87 9.98 -2.48
N GLY A 78 7.46 9.44 -1.41
CA GLY A 78 7.48 7.99 -1.18
C GLY A 78 8.59 7.23 -1.92
N LYS A 79 9.32 7.84 -2.85
CA LYS A 79 10.34 7.16 -3.67
C LYS A 79 11.77 7.60 -3.38
N ILE A 80 11.96 8.79 -2.80
CA ILE A 80 13.28 9.32 -2.47
C ILE A 80 13.93 8.46 -1.37
N ASN A 81 15.16 8.01 -1.61
CA ASN A 81 16.03 7.42 -0.60
C ASN A 81 17.27 8.34 -0.48
N PRO A 82 17.27 9.30 0.47
CA PRO A 82 18.36 10.24 0.63
C PRO A 82 19.72 9.56 0.87
N ARG A 83 19.77 8.38 1.52
CA ARG A 83 21.04 7.68 1.76
C ARG A 83 21.75 7.22 0.48
N VAL A 84 20.99 7.01 -0.59
CA VAL A 84 21.51 6.49 -1.86
C VAL A 84 21.47 7.55 -2.95
N ASN A 85 20.64 8.58 -2.79
CA ASN A 85 20.44 9.62 -3.77
C ASN A 85 21.33 10.84 -3.46
N GLU A 86 22.60 10.75 -3.85
CA GLU A 86 23.55 11.87 -3.72
C GLU A 86 23.04 13.15 -4.37
N ALA A 87 22.43 13.04 -5.55
CA ALA A 87 21.81 14.13 -6.28
C ALA A 87 20.74 14.87 -5.46
N PHE A 88 19.91 14.16 -4.71
CA PHE A 88 18.92 14.76 -3.82
C PHE A 88 19.58 15.50 -2.65
N ASN A 89 20.63 14.93 -2.06
CA ASN A 89 21.35 15.54 -0.93
C ASN A 89 22.14 16.80 -1.32
N LEU A 90 22.48 16.95 -2.61
CA LEU A 90 23.05 18.20 -3.13
C LEU A 90 22.03 19.34 -3.08
N LEU A 91 20.76 19.06 -3.35
CA LEU A 91 19.71 20.06 -3.52
C LEU A 91 18.91 20.31 -2.23
N PHE A 92 18.75 19.31 -1.37
CA PHE A 92 17.92 19.39 -0.17
C PHE A 92 18.60 18.78 1.06
N GLN A 93 18.59 19.54 2.15
CA GLN A 93 18.81 19.02 3.49
C GLN A 93 17.57 18.28 3.96
N HIS A 94 17.77 17.22 4.76
CA HIS A 94 16.66 16.42 5.24
C HIS A 94 16.78 16.05 6.72
N HIS A 95 15.64 16.02 7.40
CA HIS A 95 15.52 15.59 8.80
C HIS A 95 14.54 14.43 8.94
N ASN A 96 14.63 13.72 10.07
CA ASN A 96 13.70 12.64 10.46
C ASN A 96 13.56 11.53 9.41
N TYR A 97 14.62 11.31 8.62
CA TYR A 97 14.68 10.18 7.69
C TYR A 97 14.94 8.88 8.48
N GLU A 98 13.85 8.21 8.86
CA GLU A 98 13.91 6.84 9.34
C GLU A 98 14.00 5.87 8.16
N ASP A 99 14.73 4.76 8.31
CA ASP A 99 14.76 3.64 7.32
C ASP A 99 13.40 2.95 7.12
N SER A 100 12.32 3.53 7.64
CA SER A 100 10.99 2.99 7.55
C SER A 100 10.42 3.15 6.13
N ASP A 101 9.45 2.30 5.79
CA ASP A 101 8.71 2.33 4.53
C ASP A 101 7.96 3.66 4.27
N LYS A 102 7.98 4.59 5.22
CA LYS A 102 7.36 5.92 5.13
C LYS A 102 8.36 6.92 4.56
N ARG A 103 8.49 6.93 3.24
CA ARG A 103 9.28 7.92 2.48
C ARG A 103 8.44 9.16 2.12
N GLU A 104 7.31 9.35 2.79
CA GLU A 104 6.52 10.57 2.71
C GLU A 104 7.28 11.68 3.42
N PHE A 105 7.27 12.85 2.81
CA PHE A 105 7.97 14.01 3.34
C PHE A 105 7.14 15.26 3.09
N ILE A 106 7.46 16.28 3.87
CA ILE A 106 6.91 17.61 3.75
C ILE A 106 8.05 18.56 3.46
N LEU A 107 7.87 19.42 2.46
CA LEU A 107 8.81 20.47 2.14
C LEU A 107 8.63 21.59 3.18
N LYS A 108 9.69 21.88 3.94
CA LYS A 108 9.73 22.98 4.91
C LYS A 108 10.31 24.25 4.31
N LYS A 109 11.26 24.11 3.39
CA LYS A 109 11.88 25.21 2.65
C LYS A 109 12.21 24.75 1.22
N PRO A 110 11.79 25.47 0.17
CA PRO A 110 12.26 25.18 -1.18
C PRO A 110 13.76 25.48 -1.30
N ALA A 111 14.44 24.83 -2.24
CA ALA A 111 15.79 25.22 -2.61
C ALA A 111 15.74 26.50 -3.46
N GLN A 112 16.78 27.32 -3.41
CA GLN A 112 16.86 28.53 -4.23
C GLN A 112 17.90 28.32 -5.33
N VAL A 113 17.56 28.76 -6.54
CA VAL A 113 18.45 28.69 -7.70
C VAL A 113 18.53 30.04 -8.41
N HIS A 114 19.53 30.23 -9.26
CA HIS A 114 19.63 31.42 -10.11
C HIS A 114 20.15 31.06 -11.51
N PRO A 115 19.76 31.78 -12.57
CA PRO A 115 20.33 31.56 -13.89
C PRO A 115 21.83 31.94 -13.94
N PRO A 116 22.67 31.21 -14.69
CA PRO A 116 24.07 31.59 -14.92
C PRO A 116 24.18 32.84 -15.81
N ARG A 117 25.28 33.60 -15.67
CA ARG A 117 25.52 34.80 -16.50
C ARG A 117 25.81 34.51 -17.99
N LYS A 118 26.27 33.29 -18.33
CA LYS A 118 26.75 32.93 -19.68
C LYS A 118 26.34 31.53 -20.15
N ALA A 119 25.60 30.78 -19.33
CA ALA A 119 25.22 29.40 -19.61
C ALA A 119 23.71 29.21 -19.46
N GLU A 120 23.17 28.20 -20.13
CA GLU A 120 21.77 27.81 -19.98
C GLU A 120 21.60 26.94 -18.73
N GLY A 121 20.43 27.05 -18.09
CA GLY A 121 20.10 26.32 -16.88
C GLY A 121 20.04 27.21 -15.63
N TRP A 122 20.16 26.59 -14.47
CA TRP A 122 20.10 27.24 -13.15
C TRP A 122 21.15 26.64 -12.22
N ILE A 123 21.79 27.48 -11.42
CA ILE A 123 22.78 27.07 -10.42
C ILE A 123 22.12 27.11 -9.05
N LEU A 124 22.37 26.09 -8.23
CA LEU A 124 21.93 26.07 -6.83
C LEU A 124 22.58 27.21 -6.05
N ALA A 125 21.74 28.07 -5.46
CA ALA A 125 22.15 29.14 -4.57
C ALA A 125 22.05 28.71 -3.10
N GLU A 126 20.92 28.11 -2.72
CA GLU A 126 20.67 27.62 -1.37
C GLU A 126 19.97 26.26 -1.41
N GLN A 127 20.36 25.38 -0.49
CA GLN A 127 19.68 24.10 -0.31
C GLN A 127 18.29 24.30 0.31
N GLY A 128 17.35 23.47 -0.13
CA GLY A 128 16.03 23.37 0.47
C GLY A 128 16.07 22.51 1.73
N LEU A 129 14.94 22.46 2.44
CA LEU A 129 14.76 21.69 3.66
C LEU A 129 13.51 20.81 3.55
N ILE A 130 13.71 19.52 3.77
CA ILE A 130 12.67 18.50 3.76
C ILE A 130 12.61 17.78 5.10
N GLU A 131 11.41 17.50 5.57
CA GLU A 131 11.18 16.71 6.77
C GLU A 131 10.42 15.44 6.42
N PHE A 132 10.99 14.28 6.74
CA PHE A 132 10.34 13.00 6.52
C PHE A 132 9.39 12.66 7.68
N GLY A 133 8.23 12.07 7.35
CA GLY A 133 7.19 11.70 8.31
C GLY A 133 5.91 12.53 8.23
N ASN A 134 4.90 12.12 9.01
CA ASN A 134 3.54 12.69 8.96
C ASN A 134 3.38 13.88 9.93
N LEU A 135 4.19 14.93 9.76
CA LEU A 135 4.09 16.13 10.58
C LEU A 135 3.38 17.24 9.81
N PRO A 136 2.12 17.59 10.11
CA PRO A 136 1.46 18.69 9.43
C PRO A 136 2.31 19.96 9.52
N LEU A 137 2.30 20.78 8.46
CA LEU A 137 3.07 22.03 8.38
C LEU A 137 2.72 23.03 9.49
N LEU A 138 1.57 22.88 10.12
CA LEU A 138 1.07 23.72 11.19
C LEU A 138 1.19 22.99 12.53
N PRO A 139 1.75 23.61 13.58
CA PRO A 139 1.63 23.08 14.93
C PRO A 139 0.15 23.13 15.33
N ILE A 140 -0.50 21.98 15.35
CA ILE A 140 -1.76 21.82 16.09
C ILE A 140 -1.35 21.77 17.55
N GLU A 141 -1.40 22.90 18.25
CA GLU A 141 -1.41 22.89 19.71
C GLU A 141 -2.67 22.16 20.16
N LEU A 142 -2.55 20.85 20.38
CA LEU A 142 -3.55 20.04 21.07
C LEU A 142 -3.50 20.37 22.56
N SER A 143 -4.03 21.53 22.94
CA SER A 143 -4.44 21.76 24.31
C SER A 143 -5.78 21.05 24.53
N ASN A 144 -5.70 19.86 25.12
CA ASN A 144 -6.70 19.20 25.95
C ASN A 144 -8.18 19.22 25.50
N GLY A 145 -8.62 18.07 24.98
CA GLY A 145 -9.88 17.45 25.39
C GLY A 145 -11.19 18.16 25.03
N LYS A 146 -11.64 17.98 23.79
CA LYS A 146 -13.01 17.58 23.38
C LYS A 146 -13.16 17.76 21.88
N VAL A 147 -13.57 16.69 21.20
CA VAL A 147 -13.93 16.71 19.79
C VAL A 147 -15.19 17.56 19.63
N HIS A 148 -15.01 18.79 19.17
CA HIS A 148 -16.06 19.51 18.47
C HIS A 148 -15.53 19.89 17.09
N ASN A 149 -16.17 19.35 16.05
CA ASN A 149 -16.09 19.85 14.69
C ASN A 149 -16.45 21.34 14.71
N SER A 150 -15.44 22.22 14.65
CA SER A 150 -15.65 23.66 14.58
C SER A 150 -15.39 24.14 13.14
N PRO A 151 -16.32 24.88 12.51
CA PRO A 151 -16.16 25.47 11.17
C PRO A 151 -14.99 26.45 11.05
N VAL A 152 -14.40 26.84 12.18
CA VAL A 152 -13.40 27.90 12.29
C VAL A 152 -12.06 27.53 11.63
N ALA A 153 -11.67 26.25 11.61
CA ALA A 153 -10.43 25.83 10.94
C ALA A 153 -10.50 25.96 9.41
N GLN A 154 -11.71 25.86 8.83
CA GLN A 154 -11.91 26.03 7.37
C GLN A 154 -12.01 27.50 6.96
N GLU A 155 -12.49 28.38 7.84
CA GLU A 155 -12.54 29.84 7.58
C GLU A 155 -11.16 30.51 7.64
N VAL A 156 -10.28 30.06 8.53
CA VAL A 156 -8.92 30.64 8.67
C VAL A 156 -8.07 30.32 7.44
N ILE A 157 -8.22 29.13 6.85
CA ILE A 157 -7.54 28.75 5.60
C ILE A 157 -8.11 29.52 4.40
N LYS A 158 -9.43 29.80 4.37
CA LYS A 158 -10.08 30.56 3.29
C LYS A 158 -9.74 32.05 3.26
N LYS A 159 -9.36 32.66 4.39
CA LYS A 159 -9.18 34.12 4.47
C LYS A 159 -7.77 34.64 4.20
N ASN A 160 -6.70 33.86 4.38
CA ASN A 160 -5.35 34.42 4.50
C ASN A 160 -4.24 33.86 3.59
N VAL A 161 -4.49 33.05 2.56
CA VAL A 161 -3.37 32.42 1.77
C VAL A 161 -3.56 32.46 0.25
N ILE A 162 -4.57 33.15 -0.29
CA ILE A 162 -4.78 33.15 -1.76
C ILE A 162 -5.08 34.56 -2.24
N SER A 163 -4.02 35.32 -2.54
CA SER A 163 -4.10 36.44 -3.48
C SER A 163 -3.87 35.98 -4.93
N SER A 164 -4.72 36.52 -5.80
CA SER A 164 -4.65 36.64 -7.27
C SER A 164 -4.71 35.41 -8.18
N ILE A 165 -4.25 34.21 -7.81
CA ILE A 165 -4.52 33.04 -8.67
C ILE A 165 -5.89 32.47 -8.31
N SER A 166 -6.84 33.02 -9.08
CA SER A 166 -8.27 32.79 -9.18
C SER A 166 -8.89 32.03 -8.01
N ARG A 167 -9.41 32.79 -7.04
CA ARG A 167 -10.45 32.30 -6.11
C ARG A 167 -11.50 31.47 -6.85
N ASP A 168 -11.77 31.76 -8.12
CA ASP A 168 -12.74 31.04 -8.93
C ASP A 168 -12.24 29.64 -9.32
N GLU A 169 -10.96 29.45 -9.66
CA GLU A 169 -10.41 28.10 -9.93
C GLU A 169 -10.36 27.25 -8.66
N PHE A 170 -9.98 27.86 -7.52
CA PHE A 170 -10.03 27.18 -6.24
C PHE A 170 -11.47 26.85 -5.82
N THR A 171 -12.41 27.78 -6.05
CA THR A 171 -13.83 27.57 -5.73
C THR A 171 -14.44 26.50 -6.62
N ASP A 172 -14.14 26.51 -7.93
CA ASP A 172 -14.57 25.47 -8.87
C ASP A 172 -14.04 24.09 -8.47
N TYR A 173 -12.77 24.02 -8.07
CA TYR A 173 -12.20 22.79 -7.51
C TYR A 173 -12.95 22.33 -6.26
N THR A 174 -13.19 23.21 -5.29
CA THR A 174 -13.91 22.85 -4.06
C THR A 174 -15.33 22.37 -4.35
N ASN A 175 -16.04 23.05 -5.25
CA ASN A 175 -17.40 22.68 -5.65
C ASN A 175 -17.42 21.33 -6.35
N LYS A 176 -16.47 21.09 -7.27
CA LYS A 176 -16.35 19.80 -7.96
C LYS A 176 -16.06 18.67 -6.98
N THR A 177 -15.15 18.87 -6.03
CA THR A 177 -14.86 17.87 -4.99
C THR A 177 -16.05 17.63 -4.07
N ASP A 178 -16.83 18.65 -3.73
CA ASP A 178 -18.03 18.50 -2.91
C ASP A 178 -19.12 17.70 -3.63
N VAL A 179 -19.26 17.89 -4.95
CA VAL A 179 -20.16 17.08 -5.79
C VAL A 179 -19.72 15.62 -5.80
N GLU A 180 -18.44 15.34 -6.02
CA GLU A 180 -17.89 13.96 -6.01
C GLU A 180 -18.07 13.30 -4.63
N ILE A 181 -17.82 14.03 -3.55
CA ILE A 181 -18.03 13.53 -2.17
C ILE A 181 -19.51 13.18 -1.94
N ASN A 182 -20.44 14.01 -2.41
CA ASN A 182 -21.87 13.77 -2.24
C ASN A 182 -22.35 12.58 -3.08
N ASP A 183 -21.83 12.41 -4.30
CA ASP A 183 -22.12 11.23 -5.12
C ASP A 183 -21.59 9.95 -4.46
N LEU A 184 -20.35 9.96 -3.96
CA LEU A 184 -19.77 8.82 -3.23
C LEU A 184 -20.58 8.49 -1.96
N LYS A 185 -21.03 9.50 -1.21
CA LYS A 185 -21.93 9.29 -0.05
C LYS A 185 -23.23 8.61 -0.47
N LEU A 186 -23.81 8.99 -1.61
CA LEU A 186 -25.02 8.38 -2.13
C LEU A 186 -24.79 6.93 -2.55
N GLN A 187 -23.66 6.64 -3.21
CA GLN A 187 -23.28 5.27 -3.57
C GLN A 187 -23.08 4.39 -2.32
N ILE A 188 -22.39 4.91 -1.29
CA ILE A 188 -22.21 4.21 -0.01
C ILE A 188 -23.57 3.90 0.63
N LYS A 189 -24.50 4.85 0.62
CA LYS A 189 -25.83 4.64 1.18
C LYS A 189 -26.57 3.50 0.48
N LYS A 190 -26.53 3.46 -0.87
CA LYS A 190 -27.13 2.36 -1.65
C LYS A 190 -26.50 1.00 -1.31
N LEU A 191 -25.18 0.93 -1.20
CA LEU A 191 -24.48 -0.30 -0.84
C LEU A 191 -24.84 -0.78 0.58
N ILE A 192 -25.06 0.14 1.51
CA ILE A 192 -25.54 -0.20 2.87
C ILE A 192 -26.96 -0.79 2.81
N GLU A 193 -27.86 -0.19 2.03
CA GLU A 193 -29.23 -0.70 1.85
C GLU A 193 -29.24 -2.10 1.20
N GLU A 194 -28.42 -2.33 0.17
CA GLU A 194 -28.27 -3.65 -0.46
C GLU A 194 -27.69 -4.69 0.51
N ARG A 195 -26.69 -4.30 1.31
CA ARG A 195 -26.11 -5.18 2.33
C ARG A 195 -27.14 -5.63 3.35
N GLU A 196 -27.99 -4.72 3.83
CA GLU A 196 -29.03 -5.09 4.81
C GLU A 196 -30.12 -5.98 4.18
N LYS A 197 -30.47 -5.75 2.91
CA LYS A 197 -31.36 -6.65 2.17
C LYS A 197 -30.79 -8.06 2.08
N PHE A 198 -29.53 -8.22 1.64
CA PHE A 198 -28.89 -9.53 1.56
C PHE A 198 -28.78 -10.21 2.93
N LYS A 199 -28.53 -9.46 3.99
CA LYS A 199 -28.51 -9.99 5.35
C LYS A 199 -29.87 -10.58 5.76
N THR A 200 -30.97 -9.90 5.44
CA THR A 200 -32.31 -10.44 5.72
C THR A 200 -32.63 -11.68 4.89
N GLU A 201 -32.18 -11.74 3.63
CA GLU A 201 -32.36 -12.92 2.78
C GLU A 201 -31.55 -14.14 3.31
N ILE A 202 -30.31 -13.92 3.74
CA ILE A 202 -29.48 -14.97 4.38
C ILE A 202 -30.18 -15.51 5.63
N GLN A 203 -30.67 -14.64 6.51
CA GLN A 203 -31.37 -15.07 7.73
C GLN A 203 -32.63 -15.89 7.40
N ALA A 204 -33.39 -15.51 6.37
CA ALA A 204 -34.55 -16.26 5.94
C ALA A 204 -34.20 -17.64 5.38
N ILE A 205 -33.07 -17.76 4.67
CA ILE A 205 -32.56 -19.04 4.17
C ILE A 205 -32.09 -19.93 5.31
N GLU A 206 -31.35 -19.37 6.28
CA GLU A 206 -30.90 -20.10 7.47
C GLU A 206 -32.08 -20.68 8.27
N ASN A 207 -33.12 -19.88 8.50
CA ASN A 207 -34.33 -20.35 9.19
C ASN A 207 -35.00 -21.51 8.45
N LYS A 208 -35.16 -21.40 7.13
CA LYS A 208 -35.70 -22.49 6.29
C LYS A 208 -34.82 -23.74 6.36
N TYR A 209 -33.50 -23.58 6.35
CA TYR A 209 -32.57 -24.69 6.45
C TYR A 209 -32.71 -25.41 7.80
N SER A 210 -32.82 -24.69 8.91
CA SER A 210 -33.07 -25.27 10.24
C SER A 210 -34.40 -26.02 10.33
N GLU A 211 -35.46 -25.50 9.73
CA GLU A 211 -36.76 -26.20 9.65
C GLU A 211 -36.67 -27.52 8.86
N LEU A 212 -35.95 -27.52 7.73
CA LEU A 212 -35.68 -28.70 6.92
C LEU A 212 -34.83 -29.74 7.68
N GLU A 213 -33.80 -29.29 8.39
CA GLU A 213 -32.95 -30.19 9.18
C GLU A 213 -33.72 -30.89 10.31
N ASN A 214 -34.63 -30.16 10.97
CA ASN A 214 -35.50 -30.73 12.01
C ASN A 214 -36.51 -31.74 11.45
N ARG A 215 -37.01 -31.52 10.21
CA ARG A 215 -37.89 -32.47 9.52
C ARG A 215 -37.18 -33.75 9.11
N ILE A 216 -35.91 -33.68 8.69
CA ILE A 216 -35.12 -34.86 8.33
C ILE A 216 -34.78 -35.71 9.56
N LYS A 217 -34.62 -35.08 10.74
CA LYS A 217 -34.35 -35.78 12.01
C LYS A 217 -35.57 -36.47 12.64
N SER A 218 -36.78 -36.27 12.12
CA SER A 218 -38.02 -36.91 12.60
C SER A 218 -38.73 -37.57 11.41
N PRO A 219 -38.33 -38.80 11.00
CA PRO A 219 -38.70 -40.01 11.73
C PRO A 219 -37.66 -41.15 11.66
N VAL A 220 -37.03 -41.50 12.79
CA VAL A 220 -36.39 -42.82 13.03
C VAL A 220 -36.83 -43.35 14.39
N GLN A 221 -38.13 -43.52 14.57
CA GLN A 221 -38.72 -44.37 15.60
C GLN A 221 -40.03 -44.92 15.03
N GLU A 222 -39.93 -45.92 14.16
CA GLU A 222 -40.94 -46.95 13.84
C GLU A 222 -40.65 -47.57 12.45
N VAL A 223 -39.58 -48.36 12.32
CA VAL A 223 -39.66 -49.62 11.54
C VAL A 223 -38.72 -50.64 12.20
N THR A 224 -39.38 -51.66 12.72
CA THR A 224 -38.93 -52.82 13.46
C THR A 224 -38.16 -53.79 12.56
N GLN A 225 -37.12 -54.42 13.14
CA GLN A 225 -36.68 -55.81 12.93
C GLN A 225 -36.89 -56.43 11.53
N SER A 226 -35.81 -56.68 10.78
CA SER A 226 -35.49 -58.00 10.19
C SER A 226 -34.26 -57.99 9.26
N SER A 227 -33.50 -59.09 9.38
CA SER A 227 -32.56 -59.71 8.43
C SER A 227 -31.17 -59.09 8.16
N HIS A 228 -30.18 -59.88 8.57
CA HIS A 228 -28.80 -59.94 8.10
C HIS A 228 -28.67 -60.24 6.58
N ILE A 229 -27.43 -60.02 6.12
CA ILE A 229 -26.64 -60.63 5.02
C ILE A 229 -26.57 -59.87 3.67
N VAL A 230 -25.34 -59.40 3.37
CA VAL A 230 -24.49 -59.66 2.18
C VAL A 230 -23.75 -58.39 1.71
N GLU A 231 -22.45 -58.59 1.52
CA GLU A 231 -21.43 -57.70 0.98
C GLU A 231 -21.64 -57.24 -0.48
N ASN A 232 -20.89 -56.18 -0.80
CA ASN A 232 -20.23 -55.85 -2.06
C ASN A 232 -20.83 -54.83 -3.04
N ASN A 233 -19.88 -53.95 -3.40
CA ASN A 233 -19.69 -53.16 -4.61
C ASN A 233 -20.31 -51.76 -4.73
N HIS A 234 -19.42 -50.79 -4.48
CA HIS A 234 -18.92 -49.76 -5.40
C HIS A 234 -19.86 -48.96 -6.31
N GLN A 235 -19.58 -47.65 -6.26
CA GLN A 235 -19.64 -46.61 -7.30
C GLN A 235 -20.86 -45.65 -7.34
N GLU A 236 -20.53 -44.44 -6.87
CA GLU A 236 -20.57 -43.16 -7.61
C GLU A 236 -21.80 -42.23 -7.57
N ILE A 237 -21.45 -40.97 -7.28
CA ILE A 237 -22.09 -39.70 -7.69
C ILE A 237 -23.31 -39.25 -6.88
N THR A 238 -23.11 -38.27 -5.98
CA THR A 238 -23.59 -36.91 -6.24
C THR A 238 -22.70 -35.91 -5.51
N SER A 239 -22.05 -35.06 -6.28
CA SER A 239 -21.07 -34.07 -5.85
C SER A 239 -21.70 -32.72 -5.52
N ASN A 240 -20.96 -31.99 -4.68
CA ASN A 240 -20.83 -30.54 -4.64
C ASN A 240 -21.95 -29.72 -4.00
N GLN A 241 -21.91 -29.61 -2.66
CA GLN A 241 -22.12 -28.32 -1.97
C GLN A 241 -21.70 -28.28 -0.48
N GLN A 242 -21.21 -29.37 0.13
CA GLN A 242 -20.94 -29.42 1.59
C GLN A 242 -19.46 -29.31 2.02
N GLN A 243 -18.52 -29.04 1.12
CA GLN A 243 -17.08 -29.06 1.46
C GLN A 243 -16.49 -27.73 2.01
N ALA A 244 -17.23 -26.62 2.01
CA ALA A 244 -16.73 -25.36 2.59
C ALA A 244 -16.94 -25.30 4.12
N VAL A 245 -18.04 -25.84 4.63
CA VAL A 245 -18.41 -25.71 6.06
C VAL A 245 -17.73 -26.78 6.93
N ASN A 246 -17.39 -27.95 6.38
CA ASN A 246 -16.78 -29.05 7.14
C ASN A 246 -15.26 -28.95 7.31
N THR A 247 -14.57 -28.04 6.60
CA THR A 247 -13.09 -27.93 6.69
C THR A 247 -12.65 -26.97 7.80
N ALA A 248 -13.43 -25.92 8.09
CA ALA A 248 -13.15 -24.93 9.15
C ALA A 248 -13.19 -25.54 10.55
N ASN A 249 -14.10 -26.49 10.81
CA ASN A 249 -14.22 -27.18 12.10
C ASN A 249 -13.07 -28.16 12.41
N SER A 250 -12.28 -28.56 11.40
CA SER A 250 -11.14 -29.48 11.61
C SER A 250 -9.80 -28.78 11.85
N LEU A 251 -9.69 -27.51 11.47
CA LEU A 251 -8.42 -26.75 11.48
C LEU A 251 -8.32 -25.73 12.62
N ASN A 252 -9.37 -25.58 13.44
CA ASN A 252 -9.46 -24.63 14.56
C ASN A 252 -8.93 -23.24 14.17
N LEU A 253 -9.39 -22.72 13.02
CA LEU A 253 -9.00 -21.39 12.56
C LEU A 253 -9.62 -20.34 13.49
N ASN A 254 -8.83 -19.34 13.85
CA ASN A 254 -9.38 -18.16 14.52
C ASN A 254 -10.17 -17.28 13.53
N PRO A 255 -10.99 -16.31 14.00
CA PRO A 255 -11.81 -15.48 13.11
C PRO A 255 -11.02 -14.69 12.06
N ASP A 256 -9.80 -14.26 12.38
CA ASP A 256 -8.92 -13.56 11.46
C ASP A 256 -8.36 -14.48 10.38
N GLU A 257 -7.90 -15.67 10.77
CA GLU A 257 -7.42 -16.71 9.86
C GLU A 257 -8.53 -17.13 8.89
N LEU A 258 -9.76 -17.31 9.39
CA LEU A 258 -10.91 -17.66 8.56
C LEU A 258 -11.18 -16.57 7.51
N ARG A 259 -11.26 -15.31 7.93
CA ARG A 259 -11.45 -14.16 7.02
C ARG A 259 -10.35 -14.05 5.98
N ILE A 260 -9.09 -14.27 6.38
CA ILE A 260 -7.94 -14.25 5.46
C ILE A 260 -8.04 -15.38 4.45
N VAL A 261 -8.36 -16.60 4.88
CA VAL A 261 -8.51 -17.78 4.02
C VAL A 261 -9.64 -17.57 3.01
N GLU A 262 -10.80 -17.10 3.45
CA GLU A 262 -11.95 -16.81 2.60
C GLU A 262 -11.61 -15.74 1.56
N THR A 263 -11.01 -14.63 2.00
CA THR A 263 -10.63 -13.51 1.12
C THR A 263 -9.56 -13.95 0.11
N TYR A 264 -8.53 -14.68 0.54
CA TYR A 264 -7.47 -15.18 -0.34
C TYR A 264 -8.01 -16.13 -1.39
N ASN A 265 -8.89 -17.05 -0.99
CA ASN A 265 -9.40 -18.07 -1.88
C ASN A 265 -10.38 -17.51 -2.91
N SER A 266 -11.24 -16.56 -2.51
CA SER A 266 -12.25 -15.92 -3.35
C SER A 266 -11.69 -14.80 -4.23
N ASN A 267 -10.94 -13.86 -3.66
CA ASN A 267 -10.37 -12.72 -4.38
C ASN A 267 -8.99 -12.32 -3.81
N PRO A 268 -7.90 -12.97 -4.26
CA PRO A 268 -6.55 -12.72 -3.76
C PRO A 268 -6.03 -11.31 -4.06
N VAL A 269 -6.67 -10.56 -4.98
CA VAL A 269 -6.28 -9.17 -5.32
C VAL A 269 -6.47 -8.24 -4.12
N VAL A 270 -7.47 -8.49 -3.29
CA VAL A 270 -7.73 -7.68 -2.08
C VAL A 270 -6.54 -7.73 -1.12
N ILE A 271 -5.97 -8.92 -0.94
CA ILE A 271 -4.83 -9.11 -0.04
C ILE A 271 -3.54 -8.58 -0.66
N SER A 272 -3.36 -8.75 -1.97
CA SER A 272 -2.14 -8.33 -2.65
C SER A 272 -1.89 -6.81 -2.60
N GLN A 273 -2.95 -5.99 -2.55
CA GLN A 273 -2.85 -4.53 -2.46
C GLN A 273 -2.30 -4.04 -1.12
N GLN A 274 -2.46 -4.83 -0.06
CA GLN A 274 -2.08 -4.46 1.31
C GLN A 274 -0.90 -5.29 1.84
N ALA A 275 -0.52 -6.36 1.15
CA ALA A 275 0.53 -7.26 1.58
C ALA A 275 1.93 -6.78 1.21
N LYS A 276 2.91 -7.03 2.09
CA LYS A 276 4.33 -6.92 1.76
C LYS A 276 4.78 -8.15 0.99
N GLN A 277 5.63 -7.97 -0.02
CA GLN A 277 6.19 -9.08 -0.79
C GLN A 277 7.49 -9.56 -0.12
N VAL A 278 7.56 -10.85 0.18
CA VAL A 278 8.68 -11.46 0.90
C VAL A 278 9.08 -12.79 0.27
N SER A 279 10.32 -13.19 0.51
CA SER A 279 10.88 -14.49 0.15
C SER A 279 11.78 -15.00 1.26
N GLU A 280 12.08 -16.30 1.24
CA GLU A 280 13.07 -16.87 2.14
C GLU A 280 14.47 -16.31 1.82
N THR A 281 15.25 -16.01 2.86
CA THR A 281 16.62 -15.50 2.70
C THR A 281 17.54 -16.56 2.11
N SER A 282 18.56 -16.13 1.37
CA SER A 282 19.59 -17.04 0.83
C SER A 282 20.31 -17.83 1.93
N SER A 283 20.55 -17.21 3.10
CA SER A 283 21.14 -17.88 4.25
C SER A 283 20.25 -18.99 4.81
N SER A 284 18.95 -18.75 4.95
CA SER A 284 17.98 -19.74 5.42
C SER A 284 17.89 -20.94 4.45
N ILE A 285 17.90 -20.68 3.14
CA ILE A 285 17.92 -21.72 2.10
C ILE A 285 19.20 -22.55 2.19
N GLN A 286 20.35 -21.89 2.32
CA GLN A 286 21.66 -22.54 2.40
C GLN A 286 21.76 -23.41 3.66
N ASN A 287 21.38 -22.88 4.82
CA ASN A 287 21.41 -23.60 6.09
C ASN A 287 20.57 -24.88 5.99
N ARG A 288 19.35 -24.78 5.44
CA ARG A 288 18.50 -25.97 5.21
C ARG A 288 19.14 -26.97 4.25
N SER A 289 19.76 -26.50 3.15
CA SER A 289 20.43 -27.40 2.19
C SER A 289 21.62 -28.15 2.80
N GLN A 290 22.24 -27.58 3.84
CA GLN A 290 23.32 -28.18 4.62
C GLN A 290 22.83 -29.06 5.78
N GLY A 291 21.51 -29.25 5.92
CA GLY A 291 20.91 -30.03 7.01
C GLY A 291 20.85 -29.31 8.35
N ILE A 292 21.14 -28.00 8.39
CA ILE A 292 21.03 -27.18 9.59
C ILE A 292 19.53 -26.88 9.81
N ASN A 293 18.99 -27.36 10.93
CA ASN A 293 17.58 -27.23 11.26
C ASN A 293 17.29 -25.91 11.98
N GLU A 294 17.47 -24.79 11.28
CA GLU A 294 17.10 -23.46 11.74
C GLU A 294 15.69 -23.08 11.25
N ALA A 295 15.06 -22.16 11.98
CA ALA A 295 13.77 -21.62 11.59
C ALA A 295 13.90 -20.82 10.29
N VAL A 296 12.89 -20.92 9.43
CA VAL A 296 12.89 -20.22 8.14
C VAL A 296 12.84 -18.72 8.36
N VAL A 297 13.80 -18.00 7.76
CA VAL A 297 13.85 -16.53 7.78
C VAL A 297 13.45 -15.98 6.43
N LEU A 298 12.57 -14.99 6.46
CA LEU A 298 12.03 -14.28 5.31
C LEU A 298 12.56 -12.85 5.32
N GLU A 299 12.80 -12.30 4.13
CA GLU A 299 13.14 -10.91 3.92
C GLU A 299 12.25 -10.30 2.83
N ARG A 300 12.21 -8.97 2.80
CA ARG A 300 11.47 -8.24 1.78
C ARG A 300 12.15 -8.40 0.43
N GLN A 301 11.38 -8.77 -0.59
CA GLN A 301 11.88 -8.88 -1.96
C GLN A 301 10.85 -8.31 -2.95
N ALA A 302 11.32 -7.52 -3.91
CA ALA A 302 10.45 -6.86 -4.91
C ALA A 302 9.63 -7.86 -5.75
N GLN A 303 10.17 -9.05 -6.00
CA GLN A 303 9.50 -10.17 -6.65
C GLN A 303 9.33 -11.34 -5.67
N GLY A 304 9.01 -11.03 -4.42
CA GLY A 304 8.81 -12.03 -3.38
C GLY A 304 7.76 -13.07 -3.79
N LEU A 305 7.98 -14.33 -3.43
CA LEU A 305 7.06 -15.44 -3.73
C LEU A 305 5.86 -15.49 -2.77
N TYR A 306 5.94 -14.78 -1.66
CA TYR A 306 4.94 -14.79 -0.61
C TYR A 306 4.44 -13.38 -0.32
N TRP A 307 3.23 -13.32 0.19
CA TRP A 307 2.57 -12.15 0.74
C TRP A 307 2.56 -12.24 2.25
N LEU A 308 2.97 -11.15 2.89
CA LEU A 308 2.91 -10.93 4.31
C LEU A 308 1.80 -9.92 4.62
N PHE A 309 0.84 -10.31 5.45
CA PHE A 309 -0.38 -9.55 5.72
C PHE A 309 -0.72 -9.59 7.22
N GLY A 310 -1.18 -8.47 7.77
CA GLY A 310 -1.58 -8.36 9.18
C GLY A 310 -1.00 -7.13 9.89
N ARG A 311 -1.47 -6.88 11.12
CA ARG A 311 -0.99 -5.79 11.98
C ARG A 311 -0.35 -6.35 13.25
N ASP A 312 -1.15 -6.98 14.11
CA ASP A 312 -0.70 -7.53 15.39
C ASP A 312 -0.14 -8.94 15.22
N THR A 313 -0.85 -9.79 14.48
CA THR A 313 -0.36 -11.10 14.01
C THR A 313 -0.04 -11.01 12.54
N LEU A 314 1.16 -11.45 12.17
CA LEU A 314 1.62 -11.45 10.79
C LEU A 314 1.41 -12.83 10.16
N TYR A 315 0.65 -12.83 9.07
CA TYR A 315 0.29 -14.00 8.30
C TYR A 315 1.04 -14.05 6.99
N LEU A 316 1.53 -15.23 6.64
CA LEU A 316 2.28 -15.49 5.43
C LEU A 316 1.48 -16.41 4.51
N MET A 317 1.40 -16.03 3.25
CA MET A 317 0.59 -16.69 2.24
C MET A 317 1.35 -16.73 0.92
N PRO A 318 1.22 -17.79 0.12
CA PRO A 318 1.87 -17.83 -1.18
C PRO A 318 1.18 -16.94 -2.22
N LYS A 319 1.94 -16.42 -3.18
CA LYS A 319 1.35 -15.77 -4.36
C LYS A 319 0.74 -16.81 -5.29
N ARG A 320 -0.31 -16.44 -6.03
CA ARG A 320 -0.85 -17.31 -7.08
C ARG A 320 -0.13 -17.08 -8.40
N GLY A 321 -0.09 -18.10 -9.25
CA GLY A 321 0.31 -17.96 -10.65
C GLY A 321 1.82 -18.01 -10.94
N PHE A 322 2.67 -18.40 -9.99
CA PHE A 322 4.07 -18.73 -10.30
C PHE A 322 4.21 -20.24 -10.57
N GLY A 323 5.14 -20.61 -11.44
CA GLY A 323 5.43 -22.01 -11.77
C GLY A 323 6.23 -22.69 -10.65
N PHE A 324 5.83 -23.90 -10.26
CA PHE A 324 6.57 -24.70 -9.28
C PHE A 324 7.78 -25.36 -9.95
N SER A 325 8.97 -24.78 -9.77
CA SER A 325 10.23 -25.49 -10.02
C SER A 325 10.58 -26.38 -8.81
N ARG A 326 11.54 -27.32 -8.96
CA ARG A 326 11.97 -28.16 -7.84
C ARG A 326 12.45 -27.33 -6.63
N SER A 327 13.26 -26.32 -6.85
CA SER A 327 13.74 -25.43 -5.78
C SER A 327 12.59 -24.66 -5.13
N THR A 328 11.61 -24.21 -5.91
CA THR A 328 10.43 -23.51 -5.39
C THR A 328 9.58 -24.40 -4.48
N ILE A 329 9.43 -25.69 -4.82
CA ILE A 329 8.66 -26.67 -4.02
C ILE A 329 9.32 -26.90 -2.66
N ASP A 330 10.65 -26.96 -2.60
CA ASP A 330 11.36 -27.20 -1.35
C ASP A 330 11.24 -26.01 -0.39
N THR A 331 11.36 -24.78 -0.91
CA THR A 331 11.03 -23.56 -0.15
C THR A 331 9.56 -23.57 0.32
N PHE A 332 8.65 -24.05 -0.53
CA PHE A 332 7.23 -24.15 -0.19
C PHE A 332 6.97 -25.11 0.97
N ARG A 333 7.59 -26.29 0.95
CA ARG A 333 7.47 -27.30 2.02
C ARG A 333 8.08 -26.84 3.35
N ALA A 334 9.05 -25.94 3.28
CA ALA A 334 9.62 -25.33 4.47
C ALA A 334 8.61 -24.41 5.19
N LEU A 335 7.73 -23.73 4.44
CA LEU A 335 6.79 -22.74 4.95
C LEU A 335 5.35 -23.27 5.11
N PHE A 336 4.96 -24.26 4.31
CA PHE A 336 3.60 -24.80 4.26
C PHE A 336 3.59 -26.33 4.32
N GLN A 337 2.65 -26.87 5.07
CA GLN A 337 2.22 -28.26 4.91
C GLN A 337 1.39 -28.38 3.64
N ILE A 338 1.77 -29.32 2.79
CA ILE A 338 1.13 -29.57 1.51
C ILE A 338 0.17 -30.75 1.66
N ARG A 339 -1.08 -30.57 1.26
CA ARG A 339 -2.10 -31.61 1.10
C ARG A 339 -2.45 -31.77 -0.38
N GLY A 340 -3.06 -32.91 -0.73
CA GLY A 340 -3.39 -33.28 -2.11
C GLY A 340 -2.37 -34.20 -2.77
N SER A 341 -2.72 -34.73 -3.93
CA SER A 341 -1.99 -35.84 -4.58
C SER A 341 -1.00 -35.39 -5.66
N LYS A 342 -1.13 -34.17 -6.20
CA LYS A 342 -0.25 -33.65 -7.27
C LYS A 342 0.08 -32.18 -7.05
N VAL A 343 1.36 -31.81 -7.18
CA VAL A 343 1.80 -30.42 -7.15
C VAL A 343 1.42 -29.76 -8.47
N THR A 344 0.47 -28.83 -8.44
CA THR A 344 0.00 -28.07 -9.61
C THR A 344 0.12 -26.58 -9.34
N SER A 345 -0.06 -25.72 -10.33
CA SER A 345 -0.10 -24.26 -10.11
C SER A 345 -1.40 -23.79 -9.41
N LYS A 346 -2.37 -24.69 -9.22
CA LYS A 346 -3.66 -24.42 -8.62
C LYS A 346 -3.73 -25.04 -7.22
N PHE A 347 -3.94 -24.19 -6.23
CA PHE A 347 -4.08 -24.64 -4.86
C PHE A 347 -5.01 -23.71 -4.08
N LYS A 348 -5.58 -24.25 -3.02
CA LYS A 348 -6.35 -23.52 -2.02
C LYS A 348 -5.52 -23.33 -0.77
N LEU A 349 -5.63 -22.15 -0.16
CA LEU A 349 -5.09 -21.93 1.17
C LEU A 349 -6.09 -22.51 2.17
N LEU A 350 -5.66 -23.40 3.05
CA LEU A 350 -6.49 -23.92 4.15
C LEU A 350 -6.16 -23.23 5.47
N LYS A 351 -4.89 -22.84 5.66
CA LYS A 351 -4.43 -22.10 6.84
C LYS A 351 -3.23 -21.21 6.45
N PRO A 352 -3.22 -19.92 6.80
CA PRO A 352 -2.03 -19.09 6.60
C PRO A 352 -0.89 -19.53 7.53
N ALA A 353 0.35 -19.35 7.09
CA ALA A 353 1.51 -19.47 7.96
C ALA A 353 1.59 -18.28 8.91
N LYS A 354 2.23 -18.43 10.07
CA LYS A 354 2.50 -17.31 11.00
C LYS A 354 3.99 -17.02 11.07
N VAL A 355 4.29 -15.74 11.17
CA VAL A 355 5.67 -15.26 11.31
C VAL A 355 5.76 -14.21 12.40
N VAL A 356 6.95 -14.03 12.95
CA VAL A 356 7.26 -12.92 13.86
C VAL A 356 8.39 -12.10 13.29
N MET A 357 8.34 -10.79 13.50
CA MET A 357 9.42 -9.90 13.09
C MET A 357 10.65 -10.17 13.97
N ILE A 358 11.83 -10.26 13.34
CA ILE A 358 13.11 -10.40 14.05
C ILE A 358 14.06 -9.29 13.61
N GLY A 359 14.88 -8.77 14.52
CA GLY A 359 15.90 -7.76 14.20
C GLY A 359 15.34 -6.39 13.73
N SER A 360 16.01 -5.79 12.74
CA SER A 360 15.86 -4.39 12.29
C SER A 360 14.65 -4.11 11.38
N SER A 361 13.50 -4.72 11.67
CA SER A 361 12.18 -4.48 11.04
C SER A 361 11.93 -5.00 9.61
N GLN A 362 12.90 -5.64 8.96
CA GLN A 362 12.79 -6.11 7.57
C GLN A 362 12.94 -7.62 7.39
N THR A 363 13.05 -8.38 8.49
CA THR A 363 13.12 -9.84 8.46
C THR A 363 12.07 -10.47 9.37
N TRP A 364 11.58 -11.63 8.97
CA TRP A 364 10.54 -12.36 9.67
C TRP A 364 10.90 -13.83 9.80
N GLN A 365 10.73 -14.38 10.99
CA GLN A 365 10.97 -15.79 11.28
C GLN A 365 9.65 -16.54 11.30
N LEU A 366 9.60 -17.69 10.63
CA LEU A 366 8.46 -18.59 10.65
C LEU A 366 8.26 -19.15 12.07
N THR A 367 7.05 -18.99 12.61
CA THR A 367 6.64 -19.57 13.90
C THR A 367 5.65 -20.71 13.73
N GLU A 368 4.81 -20.66 12.70
CA GLU A 368 3.83 -21.70 12.41
C GLU A 368 3.72 -21.93 10.89
N LYS A 369 3.78 -23.19 10.46
CA LYS A 369 3.56 -23.53 9.05
C LYS A 369 2.10 -23.33 8.68
N GLY A 370 1.88 -22.81 7.48
CA GLY A 370 0.56 -22.76 6.88
C GLY A 370 0.17 -24.11 6.30
N ILE A 371 -1.06 -24.22 5.80
CA ILE A 371 -1.57 -25.42 5.14
C ILE A 371 -2.16 -25.02 3.81
N ILE A 372 -1.73 -25.69 2.75
CA ILE A 372 -2.30 -25.56 1.41
C ILE A 372 -2.75 -26.92 0.91
N GLU A 373 -3.70 -26.91 0.00
CA GLU A 373 -4.18 -28.11 -0.70
C GLU A 373 -4.11 -27.86 -2.21
N PHE A 374 -3.34 -28.69 -2.91
CA PHE A 374 -3.30 -28.65 -4.38
C PHE A 374 -4.57 -29.27 -4.96
N GLU A 375 -5.06 -28.66 -6.03
CA GLU A 375 -6.19 -29.16 -6.83
C GLU A 375 -5.77 -30.28 -7.79
#